data_AF-A0A383VVU5-F1
#
_entry.id   AF-A0A383VVU5-F1
#
_cell.length_a   1.000
_cell.length_b   1.000
_cell.length_c   1.000
_cell.angle_alpha   90.00
_cell.angle_beta   90.00
_cell.angle_gamma   90.00
#
_symmetry.space_group_name_H-M   'P 1'
#
loop_
_entity.id
_entity.type
_entity.pdbx_description
1 polymer ?
#
loop_
_entity_poly.entity_id
_entity_poly.type
_entity_poly.pdbx_seq_one_letter_code
_entity_poly.pdbx_strand_id
1 'polypeptide(L)'
;MVKKKASKPAKDETEEERKVRLEMEALAAEEKARNQAELLRVELRQKQLREQQYAHINGIKIHNQWRKIMRLAKVDELRKQVEILSQNHEREIDRKDALVQLLDRDLEEAEEQHQAALRSHLMVLDSLLDLQAERLAGMEAQFNSELKELQDEFAAERAEVVSSHARQKKDMQEMAEAMKVEFTDADADARQEFESAREEVRNRNSEEYNVLKIQLEGIIEELERHFEQAHKAYLEGTEHRTASFRSLTKSDAAAAHLIEQRMKKLIKLQEDLQHWRTKIATNSREWEERNAALRREKDLMGRHYAQLKAALDAGRAAAAERLKQLSVMSSSAMQDLRSKIAKAESVLKLAEMCRKLETEHEKVAPFLELPPVPMAAAQELEQQQLQQQPLQGAEVQQQRENVSLKEEGVGPAAAGASGAGGTRLSAGGLDDEGKDVEEWDYLNRFFSRYNKVVLDVAAVDRERLRLEAENADLRQLLKSFLDGISVNEAVLNMPANPLLVVNQRLQLVMAERRKQRSAGQQKGTQESRAASATKAASQQQQQQQQQQPVLRLQGAGLVTVPAVSGLSAR
;
A
#
# COMPACT_ATOMS: atom_id res chain seq x y z
N MET A 1 72.02 -31.19 121.98
CA MET A 1 73.11 -31.31 122.97
C MET A 1 72.75 -30.55 124.24
N VAL A 2 72.20 -31.23 125.27
CA VAL A 2 72.32 -30.96 126.72
C VAL A 2 71.95 -32.28 127.42
N LYS A 3 72.74 -32.65 128.43
CA LYS A 3 72.88 -33.96 129.09
C LYS A 3 71.67 -34.39 129.96
N LYS A 4 71.75 -35.67 130.38
CA LYS A 4 71.15 -36.32 131.57
C LYS A 4 69.73 -36.87 131.36
N LYS A 5 69.34 -38.03 131.90
CA LYS A 5 70.02 -39.03 132.75
C LYS A 5 69.12 -40.28 132.73
N ALA A 6 69.72 -41.47 132.64
CA ALA A 6 69.08 -42.68 133.12
C ALA A 6 68.73 -42.50 134.61
N SER A 7 67.48 -42.77 134.98
CA SER A 7 66.99 -42.78 136.36
C SER A 7 66.44 -44.17 136.68
N LYS A 8 66.80 -44.62 137.87
CA LYS A 8 66.65 -45.94 138.47
C LYS A 8 65.18 -46.36 138.67
N PRO A 9 64.90 -47.67 138.80
CA PRO A 9 63.58 -48.19 139.15
C PRO A 9 63.32 -48.02 140.66
N ALA A 10 62.14 -47.52 141.01
CA ALA A 10 61.56 -47.57 142.35
C ALA A 10 60.05 -47.64 142.17
N LYS A 11 59.48 -48.82 142.42
CA LYS A 11 58.75 -49.21 143.63
C LYS A 11 57.28 -48.79 143.55
N ASP A 12 56.47 -49.78 143.20
CA ASP A 12 55.08 -50.04 143.58
C ASP A 12 54.25 -48.81 143.92
N GLU A 13 53.57 -48.28 142.90
CA GLU A 13 52.47 -47.33 143.02
C GLU A 13 51.21 -47.99 142.46
N THR A 14 50.16 -47.97 143.26
CA THR A 14 48.83 -48.53 143.00
C THR A 14 48.20 -47.95 141.74
N GLU A 15 47.46 -48.78 141.00
CA GLU A 15 46.99 -48.54 139.63
C GLU A 15 46.10 -47.28 139.43
N GLU A 16 45.67 -46.61 140.50
CA GLU A 16 44.69 -45.53 140.46
C GLU A 16 45.30 -44.15 140.18
N GLU A 17 46.48 -43.81 140.72
CA GLU A 17 47.10 -42.49 140.53
C GLU A 17 47.77 -42.31 139.15
N ARG A 18 48.22 -43.42 138.54
CA ARG A 18 48.70 -43.44 137.15
C ARG A 18 47.58 -43.13 136.16
N LYS A 19 46.35 -43.57 136.43
CA LYS A 19 45.19 -43.34 135.56
C LYS A 19 44.84 -41.85 135.49
N VAL A 20 44.74 -41.16 136.62
CA VAL A 20 44.33 -39.73 136.66
C VAL A 20 45.34 -38.80 135.97
N ARG A 21 46.65 -39.04 136.12
CA ARG A 21 47.65 -38.21 135.43
C ARG A 21 47.67 -38.47 133.92
N LEU A 22 47.52 -39.73 133.51
CA LEU A 22 47.35 -40.09 132.10
C LEU A 22 46.07 -39.47 131.53
N GLU A 23 44.99 -39.41 132.31
CA GLU A 23 43.73 -38.75 131.93
C GLU A 23 43.88 -37.23 131.80
N MET A 24 44.59 -36.55 132.71
CA MET A 24 44.82 -35.10 132.62
C MET A 24 45.78 -34.71 131.49
N GLU A 25 46.85 -35.49 131.28
CA GLU A 25 47.75 -35.30 130.13
C GLU A 25 47.05 -35.64 128.82
N ALA A 26 46.13 -36.62 128.81
CA ALA A 26 45.27 -36.93 127.67
C ALA A 26 44.28 -35.78 127.37
N LEU A 27 43.64 -35.21 128.39
CA LEU A 27 42.74 -34.05 128.23
C LEU A 27 43.47 -32.80 127.74
N ALA A 28 44.65 -32.49 128.26
CA ALA A 28 45.45 -31.35 127.80
C ALA A 28 46.04 -31.56 126.39
N ALA A 29 46.38 -32.82 126.03
CA ALA A 29 46.75 -33.18 124.67
C ALA A 29 45.56 -33.09 123.71
N GLU A 30 44.36 -33.50 124.15
CA GLU A 30 43.10 -33.35 123.41
C GLU A 30 42.73 -31.87 123.22
N GLU A 31 42.88 -31.00 124.22
CA GLU A 31 42.63 -29.57 124.08
C GLU A 31 43.63 -28.89 123.15
N LYS A 32 44.91 -29.25 123.21
CA LYS A 32 45.92 -28.75 122.25
C LYS A 32 45.65 -29.26 120.84
N ALA A 33 45.24 -30.52 120.69
CA ALA A 33 44.83 -31.09 119.41
C ALA A 33 43.55 -30.41 118.86
N ARG A 34 42.58 -30.08 119.73
CA ARG A 34 41.38 -29.32 119.39
C ARG A 34 41.72 -27.89 118.95
N ASN A 35 42.59 -27.19 119.69
CA ASN A 35 43.02 -25.84 119.33
C ASN A 35 43.83 -25.81 118.02
N GLN A 36 44.70 -26.80 117.79
CA GLN A 36 45.39 -26.97 116.52
C GLN A 36 44.41 -27.29 115.39
N ALA A 37 43.41 -28.14 115.63
CA ALA A 37 42.36 -28.44 114.66
C ALA A 37 41.48 -27.22 114.35
N GLU A 38 41.14 -26.39 115.34
CA GLU A 38 40.39 -25.14 115.16
C GLU A 38 41.21 -24.08 114.39
N LEU A 39 42.50 -23.94 114.68
CA LEU A 39 43.40 -23.07 113.90
C LEU A 39 43.47 -23.52 112.43
N LEU A 40 43.64 -24.82 112.19
CA LEU A 40 43.62 -25.39 110.84
C LEU A 40 42.26 -25.18 110.15
N ARG A 41 41.14 -25.29 110.88
CA ARG A 41 39.79 -25.00 110.36
C ARG A 41 39.63 -23.53 109.99
N VAL A 42 40.09 -22.61 110.82
CA VAL A 42 40.04 -21.16 110.54
C VAL A 42 40.93 -20.81 109.35
N GLU A 43 42.14 -21.37 109.27
CA GLU A 43 43.01 -21.20 108.10
C GLU A 43 42.37 -21.75 106.83
N LEU A 44 41.74 -22.92 106.89
CA LEU A 44 41.05 -23.53 105.75
C LEU A 44 39.83 -22.71 105.34
N ARG A 45 39.08 -22.15 106.30
CA ARG A 45 37.96 -21.24 106.04
C ARG A 45 38.42 -19.90 105.46
N GLN A 46 39.54 -19.36 105.91
CA GLN A 46 40.14 -18.17 105.32
C GLN A 46 40.65 -18.44 103.90
N LYS A 47 41.27 -19.60 103.65
CA LYS A 47 41.65 -20.04 102.29
C LYS A 47 40.41 -20.18 101.40
N GLN A 48 39.35 -20.80 101.90
CA GLN A 48 38.07 -20.93 101.19
C GLN A 48 37.45 -19.57 100.86
N LEU A 49 37.43 -18.61 101.79
CA LEU A 49 36.91 -17.26 101.55
C LEU A 49 37.77 -16.50 100.52
N ARG A 50 39.10 -16.63 100.60
CA ARG A 50 40.00 -16.05 99.59
C ARG A 50 39.76 -16.68 98.22
N GLU A 51 39.61 -17.99 98.14
CA GLU A 51 39.27 -18.70 96.91
C GLU A 51 37.90 -18.27 96.37
N GLN A 52 36.89 -18.07 97.21
CA GLN A 52 35.58 -17.56 96.80
C GLN A 52 35.67 -16.12 96.27
N GLN A 53 36.42 -15.25 96.94
CA GLN A 53 36.66 -13.88 96.48
C GLN A 53 37.43 -13.86 95.16
N TYR A 54 38.47 -14.69 95.04
CA TYR A 54 39.20 -14.85 93.79
C TYR A 54 38.33 -15.46 92.70
N ALA A 55 37.47 -16.43 92.99
CA ALA A 55 36.52 -17.00 92.04
C ALA A 55 35.52 -15.94 91.56
N HIS A 56 35.01 -15.09 92.46
CA HIS A 56 34.09 -14.01 92.11
C HIS A 56 34.77 -12.94 91.23
N ILE A 57 35.95 -12.46 91.64
CA ILE A 57 36.73 -11.47 90.87
C ILE A 57 37.16 -12.06 89.53
N ASN A 58 37.62 -13.31 89.50
CA ASN A 58 37.98 -14.00 88.27
C ASN A 58 36.76 -14.21 87.38
N GLY A 59 35.59 -14.53 87.94
CA GLY A 59 34.33 -14.61 87.19
C GLY A 59 33.96 -13.30 86.50
N ILE A 60 34.06 -12.16 87.20
CA ILE A 60 33.83 -10.83 86.60
C ILE A 60 34.87 -10.53 85.50
N LYS A 61 36.15 -10.84 85.73
CA LYS A 61 37.22 -10.66 84.73
C LYS A 61 36.97 -11.52 83.49
N ILE A 62 36.59 -12.78 83.68
CA ILE A 62 36.24 -13.72 82.61
C ILE A 62 35.00 -13.22 81.85
N HIS A 63 33.94 -12.78 82.53
CA HIS A 63 32.77 -12.19 81.87
C HIS A 63 33.11 -10.90 81.11
N ASN A 64 33.99 -10.06 81.64
CA ASN A 64 34.48 -8.87 80.94
C ASN A 64 35.26 -9.24 79.67
N GLN A 65 36.14 -10.23 79.76
CA GLN A 65 36.89 -10.75 78.62
C GLN A 65 35.94 -11.38 77.59
N TRP A 66 34.97 -12.21 78.02
CA TRP A 66 33.95 -12.77 77.14
C TRP A 66 33.09 -11.70 76.48
N ARG A 67 32.67 -10.65 77.19
CA ARG A 67 31.96 -9.52 76.57
C ARG A 67 32.82 -8.78 75.55
N LYS A 68 34.13 -8.69 75.75
CA LYS A 68 35.05 -8.13 74.74
C LYS A 68 35.13 -9.04 73.52
N ILE A 69 35.32 -10.34 73.73
CA ILE A 69 35.38 -11.35 72.64
C ILE A 69 34.07 -11.39 71.85
N MET A 70 32.93 -11.46 72.53
CA MET A 70 31.61 -11.49 71.89
C MET A 70 31.30 -10.19 71.14
N ARG A 71 31.72 -9.03 71.65
CA ARG A 71 31.60 -7.76 70.91
C ARG A 71 32.46 -7.75 69.66
N LEU A 72 33.71 -8.22 69.74
CA LEU A 72 34.58 -8.32 68.57
C LEU A 72 33.98 -9.26 67.52
N ALA A 73 33.55 -10.46 67.95
CA ALA A 73 32.89 -11.41 67.06
C ALA A 73 31.62 -10.85 66.42
N LYS A 74 30.79 -10.11 67.18
CA LYS A 74 29.58 -9.48 66.63
C LYS A 74 29.90 -8.32 65.69
N VAL A 75 30.92 -7.52 66.00
CA VAL A 75 31.40 -6.46 65.10
C VAL A 75 31.90 -7.06 63.78
N ASP A 76 32.63 -8.17 63.83
CA ASP A 76 33.12 -8.85 62.63
C ASP A 76 31.98 -9.47 61.81
N GLU A 77 30.96 -10.05 62.47
CA GLU A 77 29.75 -10.53 61.81
C GLU A 77 28.98 -9.38 61.13
N LEU A 78 28.77 -8.26 61.82
CA LEU A 78 28.09 -7.09 61.27
C LEU A 78 28.86 -6.47 60.10
N ARG A 79 30.20 -6.42 60.17
CA ARG A 79 31.03 -5.96 59.05
C ARG A 79 30.84 -6.83 57.81
N LYS A 80 30.84 -8.16 57.97
CA LYS A 80 30.55 -9.09 56.86
C LYS A 80 29.15 -8.90 56.30
N GLN A 81 28.15 -8.66 57.16
CA GLN A 81 26.79 -8.37 56.70
C GLN A 81 26.70 -7.06 55.92
N VAL A 82 27.36 -6.00 56.39
CA VAL A 82 27.44 -4.71 55.67
C VAL A 82 28.12 -4.90 54.32
N GLU A 83 29.19 -5.70 54.25
CA GLU A 83 29.89 -6.00 52.99
C GLU A 83 29.02 -6.81 52.01
N ILE A 84 28.25 -7.79 52.49
CA ILE A 84 27.30 -8.52 51.66
C ILE A 84 26.20 -7.59 51.16
N LEU A 85 25.67 -6.71 52.02
CA LEU A 85 24.66 -5.73 51.64
C LEU A 85 25.20 -4.71 50.64
N SER A 86 26.45 -4.25 50.79
CA SER A 86 27.06 -3.32 49.83
C SER A 86 27.27 -3.99 48.47
N GLN A 87 27.76 -5.23 48.43
CA GLN A 87 27.90 -5.99 47.18
C GLN A 87 26.55 -6.24 46.50
N ASN A 88 25.50 -6.53 47.27
CA ASN A 88 24.16 -6.67 46.71
C ASN A 88 23.64 -5.35 46.15
N HIS A 89 23.87 -4.24 46.85
CA HIS A 89 23.48 -2.92 46.39
C HIS A 89 24.22 -2.50 45.12
N GLU A 90 25.53 -2.74 45.03
CA GLU A 90 26.34 -2.52 43.82
C GLU A 90 25.76 -3.29 42.63
N ARG A 91 25.43 -4.57 42.80
CA ARG A 91 24.79 -5.37 41.74
C ARG A 91 23.42 -4.83 41.33
N GLU A 92 22.64 -4.29 42.26
CA GLU A 92 21.37 -3.64 41.94
C GLU A 92 21.55 -2.33 41.20
N ILE A 93 22.57 -1.55 41.54
CA ILE A 93 22.96 -0.34 40.81
C ILE A 93 23.36 -0.73 39.39
N ASP A 94 24.27 -1.69 39.21
CA ASP A 94 24.72 -2.13 37.87
C ASP A 94 23.54 -2.57 36.99
N ARG A 95 22.57 -3.29 37.56
CA ARG A 95 21.35 -3.71 36.82
C ARG A 95 20.47 -2.52 36.45
N LYS A 96 20.31 -1.55 37.35
CA LYS A 96 19.53 -0.34 37.09
C LYS A 96 20.23 0.55 36.06
N ASP A 97 21.54 0.68 36.12
CA ASP A 97 22.32 1.43 35.14
C ASP A 97 22.26 0.77 33.76
N ALA A 98 22.32 -0.57 33.69
CA ALA A 98 22.09 -1.31 32.44
C ALA A 98 20.67 -1.10 31.90
N LEU A 99 19.65 -1.07 32.77
CA LEU A 99 18.27 -0.76 32.37
C LEU A 99 18.15 0.68 31.85
N VAL A 100 18.78 1.65 32.52
CA VAL A 100 18.78 3.06 32.06
C VAL A 100 19.43 3.17 30.69
N GLN A 101 20.57 2.52 30.45
CA GLN A 101 21.23 2.52 29.14
C GLN A 101 20.37 1.90 28.04
N LEU A 102 19.63 0.82 28.35
CA LEU A 102 18.69 0.22 27.42
C LEU A 102 17.52 1.18 27.11
N LEU A 103 16.96 1.82 28.14
CA LEU A 103 15.87 2.79 27.97
C LEU A 103 16.33 4.03 27.19
N ASP A 104 17.55 4.52 27.42
CA ASP A 104 18.11 5.64 26.66
C ASP A 104 18.25 5.27 25.18
N ARG A 105 18.73 4.06 24.88
CA ARG A 105 18.82 3.55 23.51
C ARG A 105 17.43 3.41 22.86
N ASP A 106 16.45 2.88 23.60
CA ASP A 106 15.08 2.73 23.10
C ASP A 106 14.42 4.10 22.85
N LEU A 107 14.74 5.12 23.65
CA LEU A 107 14.32 6.50 23.42
C LEU A 107 14.96 7.09 22.15
N GLU A 108 16.27 6.90 21.96
CA GLU A 108 16.97 7.34 20.75
C GLU A 108 16.37 6.66 19.49
N GLU A 109 16.13 5.34 19.54
CA GLU A 109 15.49 4.60 18.44
C GLU A 109 14.07 5.11 18.14
N ALA A 110 13.28 5.40 19.18
CA ALA A 110 11.93 5.95 19.02
C ALA A 110 11.96 7.37 18.43
N GLU A 111 12.92 8.21 18.83
CA GLU A 111 13.12 9.55 18.26
C GLU A 111 13.54 9.48 16.79
N GLU A 112 14.47 8.59 16.43
CA GLU A 112 14.89 8.38 15.04
C GLU A 112 13.73 7.91 14.16
N GLN A 113 12.91 6.97 14.65
CA GLN A 113 11.70 6.51 13.98
C GLN A 113 10.71 7.66 13.78
N HIS A 114 10.48 8.49 14.80
CA HIS A 114 9.62 9.66 14.70
C HIS A 114 10.13 10.68 13.67
N GLN A 115 11.43 10.95 13.66
CA GLN A 115 12.04 11.84 12.68
C GLN A 115 11.95 11.28 11.26
N ALA A 116 12.18 9.98 11.07
CA ALA A 116 12.04 9.31 9.78
C ALA A 116 10.59 9.36 9.27
N ALA A 117 9.62 9.07 10.15
CA ALA A 117 8.20 9.18 9.83
C ALA A 117 7.82 10.63 9.45
N LEU A 118 8.31 11.63 10.20
CA LEU A 118 8.05 13.03 9.90
C LEU A 118 8.66 13.46 8.55
N ARG A 119 9.89 13.05 8.24
CA ARG A 119 10.50 13.29 6.92
C ARG A 119 9.67 12.65 5.81
N SER A 120 9.24 11.40 5.99
CA SER A 120 8.39 10.71 5.00
C SER A 120 7.04 11.42 4.78
N HIS A 121 6.41 11.88 5.87
CA HIS A 121 5.15 12.64 5.79
C HIS A 121 5.33 13.98 5.10
N LEU A 122 6.41 14.71 5.36
CA LEU A 122 6.73 15.95 4.66
C LEU A 122 6.94 15.73 3.16
N MET A 123 7.67 14.67 2.76
CA MET A 123 7.84 14.34 1.34
C MET A 123 6.50 14.02 0.66
N VAL A 124 5.59 13.33 1.35
CA VAL A 124 4.23 13.09 0.84
C VAL A 124 3.45 14.40 0.72
N LEU A 125 3.52 15.28 1.71
CA LEU A 125 2.88 16.60 1.64
C LEU A 125 3.44 17.45 0.48
N ASP A 126 4.76 17.45 0.27
CA ASP A 126 5.39 18.16 -0.84
C ASP A 126 4.90 17.58 -2.18
N SER A 127 4.84 16.26 -2.33
CA SER A 127 4.29 15.63 -3.54
C SER A 127 2.82 15.98 -3.78
N LEU A 128 2.03 16.14 -2.72
CA LEU A 128 0.64 16.58 -2.81
C LEU A 128 0.55 18.05 -3.22
N LEU A 129 1.42 18.91 -2.67
CA LEU A 129 1.50 20.31 -3.04
C LEU A 129 1.89 20.48 -4.51
N ASP A 130 2.87 19.70 -5.00
CA ASP A 130 3.27 19.69 -6.41
C ASP A 130 2.10 19.26 -7.31
N LEU A 131 1.38 18.20 -6.95
CA LEU A 131 0.21 17.76 -7.70
C LEU A 131 -0.89 18.84 -7.73
N GLN A 132 -1.14 19.54 -6.62
CA GLN A 132 -2.10 20.64 -6.60
C GLN A 132 -1.61 21.85 -7.41
N ALA A 133 -0.31 22.15 -7.39
CA ALA A 133 0.27 23.22 -8.19
C ALA A 133 0.14 22.93 -9.70
N GLU A 134 0.42 21.70 -10.13
CA GLU A 134 0.21 21.26 -11.52
C GLU A 134 -1.27 21.35 -11.92
N ARG A 135 -2.18 20.92 -11.03
CA ARG A 135 -3.62 21.03 -11.27
C ARG A 135 -4.06 22.48 -11.41
N LEU A 136 -3.61 23.38 -10.53
CA LEU A 136 -3.92 24.81 -10.59
C LEU A 136 -3.36 25.44 -11.86
N ALA A 137 -2.10 25.16 -12.20
CA ALA A 137 -1.48 25.63 -13.44
C ALA A 137 -2.22 25.12 -14.69
N GLY A 138 -2.69 23.86 -14.67
CA GLY A 138 -3.52 23.30 -15.73
C GLY A 138 -4.87 24.02 -15.87
N MET A 139 -5.56 24.30 -14.76
CA MET A 139 -6.81 25.06 -14.77
C MET A 139 -6.60 26.52 -15.22
N GLU A 140 -5.52 27.16 -14.80
CA GLU A 140 -5.16 28.51 -15.25
C GLU A 140 -4.83 28.53 -16.74
N ALA A 141 -4.12 27.54 -17.26
CA ALA A 141 -3.81 27.42 -18.68
C ALA A 141 -5.10 27.22 -19.52
N GLN A 142 -6.00 26.34 -19.07
CA GLN A 142 -7.30 26.12 -19.71
C GLN A 142 -8.13 27.40 -19.70
N PHE A 143 -8.28 28.05 -18.55
CA PHE A 143 -9.01 29.31 -18.43
C PHE A 143 -8.43 30.40 -19.36
N ASN A 144 -7.10 30.52 -19.43
CA ASN A 144 -6.45 31.47 -20.32
C ASN A 144 -6.61 31.11 -21.80
N SER A 145 -6.68 29.81 -22.15
CA SER A 145 -6.99 29.37 -23.52
C SER A 145 -8.42 29.74 -23.90
N GLU A 146 -9.39 29.36 -23.06
CA GLU A 146 -10.81 29.67 -23.25
C GLU A 146 -11.04 31.18 -23.34
N LEU A 147 -10.35 31.96 -22.49
CA LEU A 147 -10.44 33.42 -22.51
C LEU A 147 -9.87 34.03 -23.79
N LYS A 148 -8.77 33.46 -24.34
CA LYS A 148 -8.21 33.88 -25.63
C LYS A 148 -9.12 33.50 -26.79
N GLU A 149 -9.61 32.26 -26.81
CA GLU A 149 -10.56 31.78 -27.83
C GLU A 149 -11.79 32.69 -27.87
N LEU A 150 -12.38 32.99 -26.71
CA LEU A 150 -13.52 33.89 -26.62
C LEU A 150 -13.18 35.32 -27.05
N GLN A 151 -11.99 35.83 -26.70
CA GLN A 151 -11.52 37.13 -27.18
C GLN A 151 -11.36 37.18 -28.70
N ASP A 152 -10.81 36.12 -29.30
CA ASP A 152 -10.61 36.00 -30.73
C ASP A 152 -11.94 35.88 -31.48
N GLU A 153 -12.89 35.12 -30.94
CA GLU A 153 -14.27 35.04 -31.45
C GLU A 153 -14.94 36.41 -31.43
N PHE A 154 -14.91 37.13 -30.30
CA PHE A 154 -15.47 38.48 -30.22
C PHE A 154 -14.76 39.48 -31.15
N ALA A 155 -13.45 39.34 -31.35
CA ALA A 155 -12.71 40.18 -32.29
C ALA A 155 -13.10 39.88 -33.74
N ALA A 156 -13.28 38.61 -34.10
CA ALA A 156 -13.74 38.19 -35.42
C ALA A 156 -15.17 38.65 -35.70
N GLU A 157 -16.10 38.43 -34.77
CA GLU A 157 -17.48 38.93 -34.87
C GLU A 157 -17.51 40.45 -35.02
N ARG A 158 -16.72 41.17 -34.21
CA ARG A 158 -16.61 42.62 -34.32
C ARG A 158 -16.09 43.04 -35.70
N ALA A 159 -15.09 42.36 -36.24
CA ALA A 159 -14.55 42.66 -37.56
C ALA A 159 -15.58 42.38 -38.68
N GLU A 160 -16.36 41.31 -38.56
CA GLU A 160 -17.45 41.00 -39.49
C GLU A 160 -18.57 42.06 -39.42
N VAL A 161 -18.98 42.46 -38.22
CA VAL A 161 -19.99 43.52 -38.03
C VAL A 161 -19.50 44.85 -38.59
N VAL A 162 -18.24 45.22 -38.35
CA VAL A 162 -17.66 46.47 -38.88
C VAL A 162 -17.54 46.43 -40.40
N SER A 163 -17.09 45.31 -40.98
CA SER A 163 -16.94 45.17 -42.44
C SER A 163 -18.29 45.12 -43.17
N SER A 164 -19.28 44.41 -42.63
CA SER A 164 -20.64 44.38 -43.15
C SER A 164 -21.30 45.76 -43.08
N HIS A 165 -21.16 46.48 -41.96
CA HIS A 165 -21.66 47.85 -41.83
C HIS A 165 -20.93 48.81 -42.79
N ALA A 166 -19.60 48.68 -42.97
CA ALA A 166 -18.85 49.48 -43.92
C ALA A 166 -19.30 49.23 -45.37
N ARG A 167 -19.56 47.98 -45.73
CA ARG A 167 -20.12 47.61 -47.03
C ARG A 167 -21.51 48.20 -47.24
N GLN A 168 -22.43 48.00 -46.30
CA GLN A 168 -23.78 48.58 -46.36
C GLN A 168 -23.74 50.11 -46.48
N LYS A 169 -22.86 50.77 -45.72
CA LYS A 169 -22.67 52.22 -45.81
C LYS A 169 -22.18 52.64 -47.20
N LYS A 170 -21.23 51.90 -47.77
CA LYS A 170 -20.72 52.15 -49.13
C LYS A 170 -21.82 51.95 -50.18
N ASP A 171 -22.56 50.85 -50.11
CA ASP A 171 -23.67 50.56 -51.04
C ASP A 171 -24.76 51.66 -50.97
N MET A 172 -25.09 52.14 -49.77
CA MET A 172 -26.03 53.27 -49.58
C MET A 172 -25.48 54.59 -50.11
N GLN A 173 -24.16 54.83 -50.00
CA GLN A 173 -23.52 56.00 -50.58
C GLN A 173 -23.53 55.94 -52.11
N GLU A 174 -23.20 54.78 -52.71
CA GLU A 174 -23.25 54.57 -54.15
C GLU A 174 -24.67 54.71 -54.71
N MET A 175 -25.68 54.18 -54.02
CA MET A 175 -27.09 54.39 -54.41
C MET A 175 -27.49 55.87 -54.33
N ALA A 176 -27.03 56.59 -53.30
CA ALA A 176 -27.29 58.03 -53.19
C ALA A 176 -26.56 58.83 -54.27
N GLU A 177 -25.37 58.43 -54.68
CA GLU A 177 -24.61 59.05 -55.78
C GLU A 177 -25.26 58.75 -57.14
N ALA A 178 -25.64 57.49 -57.40
CA ALA A 178 -26.38 57.10 -58.59
C ALA A 178 -27.70 57.87 -58.72
N MET A 179 -28.47 57.96 -57.63
CA MET A 179 -29.71 58.75 -57.61
C MET A 179 -29.47 60.23 -57.89
N LYS A 180 -28.36 60.81 -57.40
CA LYS A 180 -28.00 62.20 -57.73
C LYS A 180 -27.67 62.36 -59.21
N VAL A 181 -26.94 61.42 -59.80
CA VAL A 181 -26.61 61.43 -61.23
C VAL A 181 -27.87 61.32 -62.09
N GLU A 182 -28.75 60.36 -61.78
CA GLU A 182 -30.04 60.23 -62.46
C GLU A 182 -30.88 61.51 -62.36
N PHE A 183 -30.87 62.18 -61.21
CA PHE A 183 -31.59 63.45 -61.03
C PHE A 183 -30.96 64.57 -61.85
N THR A 184 -29.62 64.65 -61.92
CA THR A 184 -28.94 65.65 -62.75
C THR A 184 -29.13 65.41 -64.24
N ASP A 185 -29.15 64.14 -64.68
CA ASP A 185 -29.39 63.77 -66.07
C ASP A 185 -30.84 64.08 -66.46
N ALA A 186 -31.81 63.75 -65.60
CA ALA A 186 -33.21 64.13 -65.81
C ALA A 186 -33.43 65.66 -65.86
N ASP A 187 -32.74 66.42 -65.01
CA ASP A 187 -32.75 67.89 -65.06
C ASP A 187 -32.11 68.42 -66.36
N ALA A 188 -31.06 67.77 -66.87
CA ALA A 188 -30.40 68.12 -68.12
C ALA A 188 -31.29 67.81 -69.34
N ASP A 189 -31.90 66.62 -69.38
CA ASP A 189 -32.86 66.20 -70.40
C ASP A 189 -34.05 67.17 -70.44
N ALA A 190 -34.63 67.50 -69.28
CA ALA A 190 -35.72 68.47 -69.20
C ALA A 190 -35.32 69.87 -69.72
N ARG A 191 -34.07 70.30 -69.47
CA ARG A 191 -33.54 71.56 -70.04
C ARG A 191 -33.36 71.46 -71.55
N GLN A 192 -32.83 70.35 -72.06
CA GLN A 192 -32.65 70.13 -73.50
C GLN A 192 -33.99 70.03 -74.23
N GLU A 193 -34.98 69.37 -73.64
CA GLU A 193 -36.36 69.35 -74.14
C GLU A 193 -36.96 70.77 -74.18
N PHE A 194 -36.75 71.57 -73.13
CA PHE A 194 -37.21 72.95 -73.12
C PHE A 194 -36.52 73.81 -74.19
N GLU A 195 -35.20 73.67 -74.39
CA GLU A 195 -34.43 74.36 -75.41
C GLU A 195 -34.86 73.95 -76.82
N SER A 196 -35.06 72.65 -77.07
CA SER A 196 -35.53 72.15 -78.36
C SER A 196 -36.96 72.62 -78.67
N ALA A 197 -37.89 72.55 -77.71
CA ALA A 197 -39.24 73.11 -77.86
C ALA A 197 -39.21 74.62 -78.16
N ARG A 198 -38.29 75.36 -77.53
CA ARG A 198 -38.09 76.80 -77.80
C ARG A 198 -37.57 77.04 -79.22
N GLU A 199 -36.63 76.23 -79.71
CA GLU A 199 -36.12 76.32 -81.08
C GLU A 199 -37.18 75.91 -82.11
N GLU A 200 -37.98 74.88 -81.84
CA GLU A 200 -39.11 74.52 -82.69
C GLU A 200 -40.12 75.66 -82.81
N VAL A 201 -40.47 76.32 -81.70
CA VAL A 201 -41.37 77.49 -81.73
C VAL A 201 -40.75 78.63 -82.54
N ARG A 202 -39.43 78.86 -82.42
CA ARG A 202 -38.72 79.84 -83.24
C ARG A 202 -38.78 79.49 -84.73
N ASN A 203 -38.58 78.22 -85.08
CA ASN A 203 -38.65 77.74 -86.46
C ASN A 203 -40.06 77.83 -87.02
N ARG A 204 -41.09 77.41 -86.27
CA ARG A 204 -42.50 77.59 -86.63
C ARG A 204 -42.82 79.05 -86.92
N ASN A 205 -42.41 79.98 -86.05
CA ASN A 205 -42.61 81.41 -86.30
C ASN A 205 -41.89 81.90 -87.56
N SER A 206 -40.70 81.37 -87.87
CA SER A 206 -39.97 81.71 -89.10
C SER A 206 -40.61 81.10 -90.35
N GLU A 207 -41.18 79.91 -90.23
CA GLU A 207 -41.93 79.23 -91.30
C GLU A 207 -43.25 79.97 -91.55
N GLU A 208 -44.00 80.34 -90.50
CA GLU A 208 -45.20 81.17 -90.60
C GLU A 208 -44.90 82.52 -91.25
N TYR A 209 -43.78 83.16 -90.89
CA TYR A 209 -43.30 84.37 -91.57
C TYR A 209 -43.02 84.13 -93.06
N ASN A 210 -42.33 83.04 -93.41
CA ASN A 210 -42.03 82.69 -94.79
C ASN A 210 -43.29 82.31 -95.59
N VAL A 211 -44.24 81.61 -94.98
CA VAL A 211 -45.53 81.28 -95.58
C VAL A 211 -46.34 82.55 -95.82
N LEU A 212 -46.39 83.46 -94.84
CA LEU A 212 -47.06 84.75 -95.01
C LEU A 212 -46.39 85.57 -96.13
N LYS A 213 -45.07 85.54 -96.21
CA LYS A 213 -44.31 86.17 -97.30
C LYS A 213 -44.70 85.58 -98.67
N ILE A 214 -44.74 84.25 -98.79
CA ILE A 214 -45.17 83.55 -100.02
C ILE A 214 -46.64 83.86 -100.33
N GLN A 215 -47.51 83.96 -99.34
CA GLN A 215 -48.92 84.33 -99.54
C GLN A 215 -49.04 85.76 -100.08
N LEU A 216 -48.26 86.71 -99.56
CA LEU A 216 -48.23 88.08 -100.04
C LEU A 216 -47.66 88.17 -101.46
N GLU A 217 -46.60 87.41 -101.77
CA GLU A 217 -46.06 87.26 -103.13
C GLU A 217 -47.10 86.61 -104.07
N GLY A 218 -47.86 85.62 -103.59
CA GLY A 218 -48.92 84.96 -104.36
C GLY A 218 -50.14 85.85 -104.64
N ILE A 219 -50.54 86.72 -103.70
CA ILE A 219 -51.61 87.71 -103.95
C ILE A 219 -51.19 88.72 -105.03
N ILE A 220 -49.89 89.04 -105.10
CA ILE A 220 -49.33 89.89 -106.18
C ILE A 220 -49.43 89.16 -107.52
N GLU A 221 -49.06 87.87 -107.58
CA GLU A 221 -49.22 87.04 -108.78
C GLU A 221 -50.70 86.82 -109.18
N GLU A 222 -51.63 86.75 -108.21
CA GLU A 222 -53.07 86.65 -108.47
C GLU A 222 -53.63 87.92 -109.12
N LEU A 223 -53.16 89.10 -108.70
CA LEU A 223 -53.51 90.37 -109.34
C LEU A 223 -53.00 90.42 -110.79
N GLU A 224 -51.82 89.87 -111.07
CA GLU A 224 -51.29 89.71 -112.43
C GLU A 224 -52.11 88.69 -113.25
N ARG A 225 -52.53 87.58 -112.61
CA ARG A 225 -53.42 86.58 -113.21
C ARG A 225 -54.82 87.10 -113.49
N HIS A 226 -55.37 88.02 -112.71
CA HIS A 226 -56.68 88.61 -113.00
C HIS A 226 -56.67 89.38 -114.33
N PHE A 227 -55.55 90.02 -114.69
CA PHE A 227 -55.36 90.61 -116.01
C PHE A 227 -55.29 89.55 -117.13
N GLU A 228 -54.71 88.38 -116.86
CA GLU A 228 -54.69 87.26 -117.83
C GLU A 228 -56.01 86.47 -117.90
N GLN A 229 -56.80 86.41 -116.82
CA GLN A 229 -58.04 85.62 -116.73
C GLN A 229 -59.18 86.23 -117.56
N ALA A 230 -59.22 87.55 -117.71
CA ALA A 230 -60.10 88.21 -118.68
C ALA A 230 -59.83 87.75 -120.12
N HIS A 231 -58.59 87.37 -120.43
CA HIS A 231 -58.18 86.84 -121.74
C HIS A 231 -58.49 85.33 -121.89
N LYS A 232 -58.44 84.57 -120.80
CA LYS A 232 -58.70 83.11 -120.76
C LYS A 232 -60.18 82.73 -120.70
N ALA A 233 -61.10 83.63 -120.30
CA ALA A 233 -62.55 83.37 -120.36
C ALA A 233 -63.07 83.11 -121.79
N TYR A 234 -62.30 83.47 -122.81
CA TYR A 234 -62.55 83.17 -124.23
C TYR A 234 -62.15 81.73 -124.64
N LEU A 235 -61.43 81.00 -123.78
CA LEU A 235 -60.98 79.62 -123.99
C LEU A 235 -61.76 78.62 -123.13
N GLU A 236 -63.07 78.86 -123.03
CA GLU A 236 -64.14 77.85 -123.03
C GLU A 236 -63.79 76.41 -122.64
N GLY A 237 -64.68 75.80 -121.85
CA GLY A 237 -65.26 74.51 -122.26
C GLY A 237 -64.37 73.25 -122.19
N THR A 238 -63.09 73.37 -121.89
CA THR A 238 -62.15 72.24 -121.73
C THR A 238 -62.17 71.65 -120.31
N GLU A 239 -62.90 72.26 -119.38
CA GLU A 239 -62.90 71.94 -117.94
C GLU A 239 -63.61 70.64 -117.55
N HIS A 240 -64.44 70.03 -118.41
CA HIS A 240 -65.29 68.93 -117.95
C HIS A 240 -64.57 67.57 -117.87
N ARG A 241 -63.51 67.33 -118.65
CA ARG A 241 -62.71 66.08 -118.58
C ARG A 241 -61.68 66.07 -117.45
N THR A 242 -61.19 67.22 -117.01
CA THR A 242 -60.20 67.33 -115.93
C THR A 242 -60.83 67.15 -114.54
N ALA A 243 -62.13 67.44 -114.37
CA ALA A 243 -62.85 67.23 -113.11
C ALA A 243 -63.00 65.74 -112.73
N SER A 244 -63.26 64.87 -113.71
CA SER A 244 -63.48 63.43 -113.47
C SER A 244 -62.19 62.69 -113.08
N PHE A 245 -61.05 63.03 -113.70
CA PHE A 245 -59.75 62.44 -113.37
C PHE A 245 -59.25 62.85 -111.97
N ARG A 246 -59.57 64.08 -111.52
CA ARG A 246 -59.24 64.60 -110.18
C ARG A 246 -60.04 63.96 -109.05
N SER A 247 -61.25 63.47 -109.33
CA SER A 247 -62.07 62.73 -108.35
C SER A 247 -61.49 61.34 -108.08
N LEU A 248 -61.09 60.63 -109.14
CA LEU A 248 -60.57 59.26 -109.03
C LEU A 248 -59.16 59.23 -108.41
N THR A 249 -58.28 60.17 -108.76
CA THR A 249 -56.94 60.29 -108.14
C THR A 249 -56.99 60.63 -106.64
N LYS A 250 -57.98 61.41 -106.19
CA LYS A 250 -58.19 61.69 -104.75
C LYS A 250 -58.64 60.45 -103.97
N SER A 251 -59.46 59.60 -104.59
CA SER A 251 -59.91 58.33 -103.98
C SER A 251 -58.75 57.32 -103.87
N ASP A 252 -57.92 57.18 -104.91
CA ASP A 252 -56.76 56.28 -104.90
C ASP A 252 -55.66 56.75 -103.93
N ALA A 253 -55.42 58.06 -103.82
CA ALA A 253 -54.50 58.61 -102.83
C ALA A 253 -54.98 58.38 -101.38
N ALA A 254 -56.29 58.48 -101.14
CA ALA A 254 -56.88 58.21 -99.83
C ALA A 254 -56.79 56.72 -99.45
N ALA A 255 -57.04 55.80 -100.41
CA ALA A 255 -56.89 54.37 -100.19
C ALA A 255 -55.41 53.97 -99.97
N ALA A 256 -54.48 54.55 -100.73
CA ALA A 256 -53.05 54.33 -100.56
C ALA A 256 -52.54 54.79 -99.19
N HIS A 257 -52.95 55.98 -98.73
CA HIS A 257 -52.59 56.45 -97.38
C HIS A 257 -53.21 55.59 -96.27
N LEU A 258 -54.44 55.09 -96.44
CA LEU A 258 -55.06 54.19 -95.48
C LEU A 258 -54.33 52.84 -95.40
N ILE A 259 -53.92 52.28 -96.54
CA ILE A 259 -53.11 51.06 -96.60
C ILE A 259 -51.75 51.29 -95.93
N GLU A 260 -51.10 52.43 -96.19
CA GLU A 260 -49.82 52.78 -95.58
C GLU A 260 -49.94 52.92 -94.05
N GLN A 261 -51.00 53.58 -93.55
CA GLN A 261 -51.27 53.67 -92.11
C GLN A 261 -51.53 52.31 -91.48
N ARG A 262 -52.28 51.42 -92.16
CA ARG A 262 -52.55 50.06 -91.69
C ARG A 262 -51.28 49.20 -91.72
N MET A 263 -50.43 49.34 -92.73
CA MET A 263 -49.15 48.64 -92.86
C MET A 263 -48.17 49.08 -91.76
N LYS A 264 -48.06 50.38 -91.48
CA LYS A 264 -47.26 50.91 -90.35
C LYS A 264 -47.76 50.39 -89.01
N LYS A 265 -49.08 50.31 -88.80
CA LYS A 265 -49.66 49.71 -87.59
C LYS A 265 -49.37 48.21 -87.50
N LEU A 266 -49.43 47.48 -88.62
CA LEU A 266 -49.11 46.05 -88.68
C LEU A 266 -47.65 45.79 -88.32
N ILE A 267 -46.72 46.58 -88.88
CA ILE A 267 -45.28 46.46 -88.58
C ILE A 267 -45.01 46.72 -87.10
N LYS A 268 -45.56 47.81 -86.52
CA LYS A 268 -45.42 48.10 -85.09
C LYS A 268 -45.96 46.97 -84.20
N LEU A 269 -47.15 46.46 -84.50
CA LEU A 269 -47.72 45.34 -83.76
C LEU A 269 -46.88 44.06 -83.90
N GLN A 270 -46.26 43.84 -85.05
CA GLN A 270 -45.37 42.70 -85.27
C GLN A 270 -44.04 42.85 -84.52
N GLU A 271 -43.46 44.05 -84.47
CA GLU A 271 -42.29 44.38 -83.66
C GLU A 271 -42.58 44.22 -82.15
N ASP A 272 -43.72 44.72 -81.68
CA ASP A 272 -44.17 44.56 -80.28
C ASP A 272 -44.32 43.07 -79.92
N LEU A 273 -44.93 42.28 -80.81
CA LEU A 273 -45.12 40.84 -80.61
C LEU A 273 -43.77 40.11 -80.59
N GLN A 274 -42.82 40.49 -81.45
CA GLN A 274 -41.46 39.96 -81.42
C GLN A 274 -40.72 40.35 -80.14
N HIS A 275 -40.79 41.61 -79.70
CA HIS A 275 -40.21 42.07 -78.44
C HIS A 275 -40.77 41.31 -77.24
N TRP A 276 -42.09 41.10 -77.16
CA TRP A 276 -42.68 40.34 -76.06
C TRP A 276 -42.34 38.85 -76.13
N ARG A 277 -42.24 38.25 -77.32
CA ARG A 277 -41.76 36.86 -77.47
C ARG A 277 -40.32 36.70 -77.01
N THR A 278 -39.42 37.59 -77.42
CA THR A 278 -38.01 37.54 -76.97
C THR A 278 -37.92 37.76 -75.47
N LYS A 279 -38.66 38.72 -74.92
CA LYS A 279 -38.69 39.02 -73.48
C LYS A 279 -39.25 37.87 -72.63
N ILE A 280 -40.29 37.16 -73.11
CA ILE A 280 -40.80 35.96 -72.43
C ILE A 280 -39.76 34.83 -72.47
N ALA A 281 -39.10 34.63 -73.61
CA ALA A 281 -38.08 33.59 -73.77
C ALA A 281 -36.84 33.84 -72.91
N THR A 282 -36.33 35.09 -72.86
CA THR A 282 -35.19 35.44 -72.00
C THR A 282 -35.56 35.29 -70.53
N ASN A 283 -36.73 35.76 -70.13
CA ASN A 283 -37.20 35.63 -68.75
C ASN A 283 -37.34 34.15 -68.33
N SER A 284 -37.95 33.30 -69.16
CA SER A 284 -38.06 31.84 -68.90
C SER A 284 -36.68 31.21 -68.72
N ARG A 285 -35.73 31.53 -69.61
CA ARG A 285 -34.37 31.00 -69.56
C ARG A 285 -33.64 31.43 -68.29
N GLU A 286 -33.73 32.70 -67.91
CA GLU A 286 -33.13 33.19 -66.68
C GLU A 286 -33.71 32.52 -65.43
N TRP A 287 -35.04 32.31 -65.38
CA TRP A 287 -35.68 31.59 -64.27
C TRP A 287 -35.28 30.12 -64.22
N GLU A 288 -35.14 29.45 -65.36
CA GLU A 288 -34.65 28.08 -65.43
C GLU A 288 -33.21 27.97 -64.94
N GLU A 289 -32.33 28.88 -65.37
CA GLU A 289 -30.93 28.93 -64.95
C GLU A 289 -30.80 29.22 -63.45
N ARG A 290 -31.54 30.21 -62.92
CA ARG A 290 -31.58 30.53 -61.48
C ARG A 290 -32.13 29.37 -60.65
N ASN A 291 -33.25 28.76 -61.06
CA ASN A 291 -33.83 27.62 -60.34
C ASN A 291 -32.92 26.39 -60.41
N ALA A 292 -32.23 26.15 -61.53
CA ALA A 292 -31.27 25.07 -61.65
C ALA A 292 -30.05 25.28 -60.73
N ALA A 293 -29.55 26.52 -60.62
CA ALA A 293 -28.47 26.86 -59.69
C ALA A 293 -28.89 26.63 -58.23
N LEU A 294 -30.05 27.15 -57.82
CA LEU A 294 -30.57 26.98 -56.46
C LEU A 294 -30.82 25.50 -56.10
N ARG A 295 -31.30 24.69 -57.06
CA ARG A 295 -31.45 23.24 -56.85
C ARG A 295 -30.10 22.55 -56.65
N ARG A 296 -29.10 22.89 -57.46
CA ARG A 296 -27.73 22.34 -57.31
C ARG A 296 -27.14 22.69 -55.94
N GLU A 297 -27.29 23.93 -55.49
CA GLU A 297 -26.82 24.36 -54.17
C GLU A 297 -27.57 23.64 -53.04
N LYS A 298 -28.90 23.53 -53.14
CA LYS A 298 -29.71 22.76 -52.18
C LYS A 298 -29.27 21.31 -52.10
N ASP A 299 -29.04 20.66 -53.24
CA ASP A 299 -28.60 19.27 -53.30
C ASP A 299 -27.19 19.09 -52.74
N LEU A 300 -26.28 20.04 -53.01
CA LEU A 300 -24.94 20.05 -52.45
C LEU A 300 -24.97 20.21 -50.92
N MET A 301 -25.73 21.17 -50.41
CA MET A 301 -25.92 21.36 -48.97
C MET A 301 -26.62 20.15 -48.33
N GLY A 302 -27.57 19.52 -49.03
CA GLY A 302 -28.20 18.28 -48.60
C GLY A 302 -27.21 17.12 -48.46
N ARG A 303 -26.27 16.99 -49.41
CA ARG A 303 -25.18 16.00 -49.32
C ARG A 303 -24.23 16.31 -48.17
N HIS A 304 -23.82 17.56 -48.00
CA HIS A 304 -22.95 17.97 -46.90
C HIS A 304 -23.61 17.69 -45.54
N TYR A 305 -24.91 18.01 -45.41
CA TYR A 305 -25.68 17.70 -44.22
C TYR A 305 -25.76 16.19 -43.96
N ALA A 306 -26.04 15.39 -44.99
CA ALA A 306 -26.10 13.93 -44.85
C ALA A 306 -24.75 13.32 -44.45
N GLN A 307 -23.64 13.80 -45.03
CA GLN A 307 -22.28 13.38 -44.67
C GLN A 307 -21.94 13.76 -43.23
N LEU A 308 -22.22 15.01 -42.84
CA LEU A 308 -21.98 15.48 -41.47
C LEU A 308 -22.82 14.70 -40.46
N LYS A 309 -24.10 14.44 -40.77
CA LYS A 309 -24.99 13.64 -39.93
C LYS A 309 -24.47 12.21 -39.77
N ALA A 310 -24.05 11.57 -40.87
CA ALA A 310 -23.45 10.23 -40.83
C ALA A 310 -22.15 10.21 -39.99
N ALA A 311 -21.30 11.23 -40.11
CA ALA A 311 -20.08 11.35 -39.31
C ALA A 311 -20.39 11.56 -37.82
N LEU A 312 -21.40 12.38 -37.49
CA LEU A 312 -21.86 12.58 -36.11
C LEU A 312 -22.45 11.30 -35.51
N ASP A 313 -23.29 10.58 -36.26
CA ASP A 313 -23.88 9.33 -35.80
C ASP A 313 -22.81 8.24 -35.61
N ALA A 314 -21.82 8.16 -36.51
CA ALA A 314 -20.67 7.28 -36.36
C ALA A 314 -19.80 7.65 -35.14
N GLY A 315 -19.56 8.94 -34.91
CA GLY A 315 -18.85 9.43 -33.73
C GLY A 315 -19.57 9.09 -32.42
N ARG A 316 -20.90 9.27 -32.38
CA ARG A 316 -21.74 8.88 -31.24
C ARG A 316 -21.72 7.38 -31.00
N ALA A 317 -21.82 6.56 -32.05
CA ALA A 317 -21.75 5.11 -31.94
C ALA A 317 -20.38 4.64 -31.41
N ALA A 318 -19.28 5.22 -31.89
CA ALA A 318 -17.94 4.91 -31.42
C ALA A 318 -17.75 5.30 -29.94
N ALA A 319 -18.25 6.46 -29.53
CA ALA A 319 -18.21 6.89 -28.13
C ALA A 319 -19.05 5.97 -27.22
N ALA A 320 -20.24 5.58 -27.67
CA ALA A 320 -21.10 4.64 -26.94
C ALA A 320 -20.42 3.27 -26.77
N GLU A 321 -19.78 2.75 -27.82
CA GLU A 321 -19.08 1.47 -27.74
C GLU A 321 -17.85 1.55 -26.82
N ARG A 322 -17.07 2.65 -26.87
CA ARG A 322 -15.96 2.87 -25.92
C ARG A 322 -16.45 2.93 -24.48
N LEU A 323 -17.54 3.64 -24.21
CA LEU A 323 -18.12 3.72 -22.86
C LEU A 323 -18.59 2.34 -22.37
N LYS A 324 -19.23 1.57 -23.25
CA LYS A 324 -19.64 0.19 -22.96
C LYS A 324 -18.43 -0.69 -22.64
N GLN A 325 -17.38 -0.64 -23.46
CA GLN A 325 -16.14 -1.38 -23.21
C GLN A 325 -15.50 -0.99 -21.87
N LEU A 326 -15.38 0.30 -21.59
CA LEU A 326 -14.86 0.80 -20.31
C LEU A 326 -15.71 0.32 -19.11
N SER A 327 -17.03 0.34 -19.24
CA SER A 327 -17.95 -0.13 -18.20
C SER A 327 -17.81 -1.64 -17.96
N VAL A 328 -17.67 -2.44 -19.01
CA VAL A 328 -17.47 -3.90 -18.88
C VAL A 328 -16.10 -4.20 -18.29
N MET A 329 -15.03 -3.56 -18.77
CA MET A 329 -13.67 -3.77 -18.26
C MET A 329 -13.55 -3.33 -16.80
N SER A 330 -14.12 -2.19 -16.43
CA SER A 330 -14.12 -1.73 -15.03
C SER A 330 -14.95 -2.66 -14.14
N SER A 331 -16.11 -3.14 -14.61
CA SER A 331 -16.93 -4.10 -13.87
C SER A 331 -16.20 -5.43 -13.65
N SER A 332 -15.53 -5.96 -14.68
CA SER A 332 -14.71 -7.18 -14.58
C SER A 332 -13.56 -6.98 -13.59
N ALA A 333 -12.79 -5.90 -13.74
CA ALA A 333 -11.67 -5.61 -12.83
C ALA A 333 -12.13 -5.42 -11.38
N MET A 334 -13.26 -4.75 -11.16
CA MET A 334 -13.86 -4.64 -9.82
C MET A 334 -14.28 -6.00 -9.27
N GLN A 335 -14.84 -6.90 -10.09
CA GLN A 335 -15.21 -8.24 -9.66
C GLN A 335 -13.97 -9.07 -9.31
N ASP A 336 -12.91 -8.98 -10.09
CA ASP A 336 -11.64 -9.66 -9.83
C ASP A 336 -11.02 -9.17 -8.52
N LEU A 337 -10.97 -7.85 -8.29
CA LEU A 337 -10.49 -7.26 -7.05
C LEU A 337 -11.36 -7.67 -5.85
N ARG A 338 -12.68 -7.68 -5.98
CA ARG A 338 -13.59 -8.18 -4.94
C ARG A 338 -13.34 -9.65 -4.61
N SER A 339 -13.07 -10.49 -5.63
CA SER A 339 -12.75 -11.90 -5.41
C SER A 339 -11.42 -12.07 -4.67
N LYS A 340 -10.41 -11.22 -4.96
CA LYS A 340 -9.13 -11.20 -4.24
C LYS A 340 -9.31 -10.74 -2.80
N ILE A 341 -10.11 -9.70 -2.55
CA ILE A 341 -10.46 -9.24 -1.21
C ILE A 341 -11.17 -10.35 -0.43
N ALA A 342 -12.15 -11.04 -1.03
CA ALA A 342 -12.85 -12.14 -0.36
C ALA A 342 -11.89 -13.29 0.03
N LYS A 343 -10.93 -13.64 -0.84
CA LYS A 343 -9.88 -14.62 -0.52
C LYS A 343 -8.98 -14.13 0.62
N ALA A 344 -8.52 -12.89 0.57
CA ALA A 344 -7.69 -12.30 1.61
C ALA A 344 -8.41 -12.26 2.96
N GLU A 345 -9.68 -11.85 2.99
CA GLU A 345 -10.51 -11.90 4.19
C GLU A 345 -10.67 -13.33 4.72
N SER A 346 -10.87 -14.31 3.84
CA SER A 346 -10.95 -15.71 4.27
C SER A 346 -9.65 -16.18 4.91
N VAL A 347 -8.49 -15.82 4.33
CA VAL A 347 -7.18 -16.14 4.91
C VAL A 347 -6.99 -15.47 6.26
N LEU A 348 -7.33 -14.18 6.39
CA LEU A 348 -7.23 -13.46 7.67
C LEU A 348 -8.17 -14.03 8.73
N LYS A 349 -9.42 -14.35 8.38
CA LYS A 349 -10.39 -14.99 9.29
C LYS A 349 -9.89 -16.36 9.75
N LEU A 350 -9.34 -17.17 8.83
CA LEU A 350 -8.72 -18.47 9.18
C LEU A 350 -7.51 -18.26 10.09
N ALA A 351 -6.63 -17.30 9.78
CA ALA A 351 -5.48 -16.98 10.61
C ALA A 351 -5.88 -16.52 12.02
N GLU A 352 -6.92 -15.70 12.15
CA GLU A 352 -7.45 -15.27 13.45
C GLU A 352 -8.03 -16.44 14.24
N MET A 353 -8.79 -17.33 13.59
CA MET A 353 -9.30 -18.55 14.23
C MET A 353 -8.17 -19.47 14.69
N CYS A 354 -7.15 -19.69 13.86
CA CYS A 354 -5.97 -20.48 14.22
C CYS A 354 -5.18 -19.83 15.38
N ARG A 355 -5.01 -18.50 15.36
CA ARG A 355 -4.31 -17.75 16.41
C ARG A 355 -4.96 -17.86 17.78
N LYS A 356 -6.28 -18.15 17.87
CA LYS A 356 -6.93 -18.43 19.17
C LYS A 356 -6.36 -19.67 19.85
N LEU A 357 -5.94 -20.67 19.07
CA LEU A 357 -5.39 -21.94 19.55
C LEU A 357 -3.88 -21.89 19.84
N GLU A 358 -3.19 -20.83 19.40
CA GLU A 358 -1.76 -20.62 19.65
C GLU A 358 -1.49 -20.25 21.13
N THR A 359 -0.36 -20.71 21.66
CA THR A 359 0.09 -20.40 23.03
C THR A 359 0.58 -18.94 23.14
N GLU A 360 0.66 -18.38 24.35
CA GLU A 360 1.17 -17.01 24.56
C GLU A 360 2.61 -16.86 24.03
N HIS A 361 3.44 -17.90 24.18
CA HIS A 361 4.80 -17.91 23.68
C HIS A 361 4.86 -17.76 22.15
N GLU A 362 4.00 -18.45 21.41
CA GLU A 362 3.93 -18.36 19.94
C GLU A 362 3.24 -17.08 19.46
N LYS A 363 2.33 -16.50 20.26
CA LYS A 363 1.70 -15.21 19.97
C LYS A 363 2.67 -14.04 20.09
N VAL A 364 3.61 -14.12 21.04
CA VAL A 364 4.62 -13.07 21.31
C VAL A 364 5.86 -13.25 20.42
N ALA A 365 6.26 -14.50 20.14
CA ALA A 365 7.36 -14.81 19.23
C ALA A 365 6.93 -15.86 18.17
N PRO A 366 6.19 -15.45 17.12
CA PRO A 366 5.69 -16.36 16.09
C PRO A 366 6.80 -16.95 15.20
N PHE A 367 7.90 -16.23 15.07
CA PHE A 367 9.02 -16.56 14.19
C PHE A 367 10.27 -16.77 15.04
N LEU A 368 10.33 -17.90 15.75
CA LEU A 368 11.54 -18.30 16.44
C LEU A 368 12.44 -18.99 15.41
N GLU A 369 13.65 -18.47 15.20
CA GLU A 369 14.68 -19.19 14.46
C GLU A 369 15.06 -20.43 15.27
N LEU A 370 14.56 -21.59 14.84
CA LEU A 370 15.12 -22.85 15.27
C LEU A 370 16.58 -22.88 14.77
N PRO A 371 17.57 -23.12 15.63
CA PRO A 371 18.95 -23.22 15.20
C PRO A 371 19.06 -24.28 14.09
N PRO A 372 19.87 -24.04 13.04
CA PRO A 372 19.98 -24.98 11.93
C PRO A 372 20.37 -26.34 12.49
N VAL A 373 19.46 -27.31 12.39
CA VAL A 373 19.78 -28.69 12.71
C VAL A 373 20.86 -29.10 11.71
N PRO A 374 22.06 -29.51 12.17
CA PRO A 374 23.11 -29.91 11.25
C PRO A 374 22.56 -31.02 10.35
N MET A 375 22.69 -30.83 9.03
CA MET A 375 22.13 -31.68 7.96
C MET A 375 22.38 -33.19 8.19
N ALA A 376 23.46 -33.53 8.90
CA ALA A 376 23.80 -34.88 9.33
C ALA A 376 22.74 -35.52 10.25
N ALA A 377 22.19 -34.79 11.22
CA ALA A 377 21.18 -35.32 12.15
C ALA A 377 19.81 -35.49 11.50
N ALA A 378 19.48 -34.66 10.49
CA ALA A 378 18.25 -34.80 9.72
C ALA A 378 18.29 -36.04 8.80
N GLN A 379 19.42 -36.30 8.13
CA GLN A 379 19.62 -37.49 7.31
C GLN A 379 19.60 -38.79 8.13
N GLU A 380 20.14 -38.78 9.36
CA GLU A 380 20.10 -39.93 10.26
C GLU A 380 18.68 -40.25 10.74
N LEU A 381 17.85 -39.24 11.03
CA LEU A 381 16.45 -39.42 11.41
C LEU A 381 15.57 -39.88 10.23
N GLU A 382 15.82 -39.37 9.02
CA GLU A 382 15.10 -39.78 7.81
C GLU A 382 15.43 -41.23 7.43
N GLN A 383 16.70 -41.66 7.56
CA GLN A 383 17.09 -43.06 7.39
C GLN A 383 16.52 -43.98 8.48
N GLN A 384 16.39 -43.50 9.72
CA GLN A 384 15.77 -44.26 10.81
C GLN A 384 14.25 -44.37 10.65
N GLN A 385 13.57 -43.36 10.12
CA GLN A 385 12.13 -43.40 9.84
C GLN A 385 11.80 -44.29 8.63
N LEU A 386 12.64 -44.28 7.58
CA LEU A 386 12.51 -45.18 6.43
C LEU A 386 12.73 -46.67 6.78
N GLN A 387 13.47 -46.97 7.85
CA GLN A 387 13.64 -48.34 8.34
C GLN A 387 12.48 -48.83 9.23
N GLN A 388 11.66 -47.93 9.80
CA GLN A 388 10.60 -48.29 10.74
C GLN A 388 9.20 -48.45 10.11
N GLN A 389 9.02 -48.16 8.82
CA GLN A 389 7.76 -48.41 8.12
C GLN A 389 7.94 -49.35 6.92
N PRO A 390 7.56 -50.64 7.03
CA PRO A 390 7.23 -51.41 5.86
C PRO A 390 5.76 -51.19 5.48
N LEU A 391 5.54 -50.88 4.20
CA LEU A 391 4.31 -51.10 3.41
C LEU A 391 3.14 -50.10 3.55
N GLN A 392 3.26 -48.90 2.97
CA GLN A 392 2.14 -48.18 2.29
C GLN A 392 2.67 -47.28 1.16
N GLY A 393 3.40 -47.86 0.20
CA GLY A 393 4.05 -47.10 -0.90
C GLY A 393 3.50 -47.37 -2.31
N ALA A 394 2.44 -48.16 -2.47
CA ALA A 394 2.03 -48.66 -3.78
C ALA A 394 0.88 -47.88 -4.47
N GLU A 395 0.23 -46.94 -3.81
CA GLU A 395 -1.02 -46.34 -4.36
C GLU A 395 -0.86 -44.92 -4.95
N VAL A 396 0.27 -44.23 -4.73
CA VAL A 396 0.42 -42.82 -5.14
C VAL A 396 0.95 -42.66 -6.58
N GLN A 397 1.41 -43.74 -7.23
CA GLN A 397 2.02 -43.65 -8.55
C GLN A 397 1.04 -43.74 -9.73
N GLN A 398 -0.22 -44.13 -9.49
CA GLN A 398 -1.26 -44.23 -10.54
C GLN A 398 -2.12 -42.98 -10.73
N GLN A 399 -1.96 -41.93 -9.92
CA GLN A 399 -2.70 -40.67 -10.08
C GLN A 399 -1.93 -39.57 -10.84
N ARG A 400 -0.67 -39.82 -11.23
CA ARG A 400 0.16 -38.86 -11.99
C ARG A 400 0.01 -38.93 -13.51
N GLU A 401 -0.77 -39.88 -14.04
CA GLU A 401 -0.87 -40.09 -15.49
C GLU A 401 -2.20 -39.66 -16.13
N ASN A 402 -3.11 -39.01 -15.38
CA ASN A 402 -4.40 -38.57 -15.91
C ASN A 402 -4.79 -37.13 -15.49
N VAL A 403 -3.90 -36.16 -15.72
CA VAL A 403 -4.30 -34.77 -16.01
C VAL A 403 -3.32 -34.20 -17.04
N SER A 404 -3.44 -34.70 -18.26
CA SER A 404 -2.95 -34.01 -19.46
C SER A 404 -4.16 -33.81 -20.35
N LEU A 405 -4.61 -32.55 -20.50
CA LEU A 405 -5.11 -31.95 -21.74
C LEU A 405 -5.79 -30.59 -21.48
N LYS A 406 -5.39 -29.62 -22.31
CA LYS A 406 -5.94 -28.29 -22.58
C LYS A 406 -5.58 -27.14 -21.63
N GLU A 407 -4.40 -26.58 -21.84
CA GLU A 407 -4.25 -25.12 -21.91
C GLU A 407 -3.92 -24.74 -23.35
N GLU A 408 -4.78 -23.89 -23.92
CA GLU A 408 -4.59 -23.24 -25.20
C GLU A 408 -3.57 -22.10 -25.05
N GLY A 409 -2.82 -21.86 -26.12
CA GLY A 409 -1.58 -21.13 -26.10
C GLY A 409 -1.67 -19.66 -25.72
N VAL A 410 -0.69 -19.23 -24.93
CA VAL A 410 -0.06 -17.92 -25.04
C VAL A 410 1.44 -18.18 -25.12
N GLY A 411 2.06 -17.77 -26.23
CA GLY A 411 3.49 -17.99 -26.50
C GLY A 411 4.41 -17.26 -25.52
N PRO A 412 5.71 -17.64 -25.48
CA PRO A 412 6.66 -17.09 -24.52
C PRO A 412 7.00 -15.65 -24.91
N ALA A 413 6.43 -14.68 -24.19
CA ALA A 413 6.91 -13.31 -24.23
C ALA A 413 8.23 -13.23 -23.45
N ALA A 414 9.31 -13.03 -24.19
CA ALA A 414 10.67 -12.68 -23.79
C ALA A 414 10.83 -12.25 -22.32
N ALA A 415 11.51 -13.09 -21.55
CA ALA A 415 12.20 -12.69 -20.33
C ALA A 415 13.40 -11.79 -20.72
N GLY A 416 13.11 -10.51 -20.96
CA GLY A 416 14.11 -9.48 -20.97
C GLY A 416 14.56 -9.22 -19.53
N ALA A 417 15.83 -9.46 -19.27
CA ALA A 417 16.50 -8.97 -18.07
C ALA A 417 16.35 -7.43 -18.01
N SER A 418 15.41 -6.94 -17.21
CA SER A 418 15.35 -5.53 -16.83
C SER A 418 16.15 -5.34 -15.56
N GLY A 419 17.23 -4.58 -15.69
CA GLY A 419 18.08 -4.18 -14.58
C GLY A 419 17.34 -3.41 -13.49
N ALA A 420 18.04 -3.31 -12.36
CA ALA A 420 17.68 -2.55 -11.18
C ALA A 420 16.95 -1.23 -11.49
N GLY A 421 15.81 -1.03 -10.83
CA GLY A 421 15.08 0.26 -10.83
C GLY A 421 13.71 0.29 -11.51
N GLY A 422 13.03 -0.85 -11.68
CA GLY A 422 11.63 -0.88 -12.12
C GLY A 422 10.68 -1.08 -10.94
N THR A 423 9.83 -0.11 -10.64
CA THR A 423 8.79 -0.22 -9.60
C THR A 423 7.86 -1.39 -9.91
N ARG A 424 7.93 -2.46 -9.12
CA ARG A 424 7.09 -3.65 -9.28
C ARG A 424 5.64 -3.27 -8.95
N LEU A 425 4.74 -3.35 -9.92
CA LEU A 425 3.32 -3.03 -9.78
C LEU A 425 2.48 -4.17 -9.15
N SER A 426 3.12 -5.24 -8.68
CA SER A 426 2.49 -6.39 -8.03
C SER A 426 3.03 -6.59 -6.63
N ALA A 427 2.20 -7.09 -5.72
CA ALA A 427 2.61 -7.46 -4.37
C ALA A 427 3.75 -8.49 -4.42
N GLY A 428 4.86 -8.15 -3.76
CA GLY A 428 6.01 -9.02 -3.54
C GLY A 428 6.31 -9.09 -2.05
N GLY A 429 6.80 -10.24 -1.59
CA GLY A 429 7.37 -10.42 -0.26
C GLY A 429 8.80 -9.88 -0.25
N LEU A 430 9.09 -9.07 0.77
CA LEU A 430 10.41 -8.51 1.05
C LEU A 430 11.02 -9.27 2.23
N ASP A 431 12.34 -9.44 2.20
CA ASP A 431 13.08 -9.94 3.36
C ASP A 431 13.26 -8.81 4.40
N ASP A 432 13.83 -9.15 5.56
CA ASP A 432 14.10 -8.18 6.63
C ASP A 432 15.13 -7.11 6.20
N GLU A 433 15.86 -7.34 5.10
CA GLU A 433 16.83 -6.41 4.51
C GLU A 433 16.22 -5.57 3.37
N GLY A 434 14.93 -5.73 3.07
CA GLY A 434 14.21 -4.99 2.04
C GLY A 434 14.47 -5.43 0.60
N LYS A 435 14.99 -6.65 0.38
CA LYS A 435 15.17 -7.27 -0.94
C LYS A 435 13.97 -8.15 -1.29
N ASP A 436 13.70 -8.29 -2.58
CA ASP A 436 12.66 -9.18 -3.08
C ASP A 436 12.99 -10.64 -2.72
N VAL A 437 12.07 -11.30 -2.01
CA VAL A 437 12.14 -12.73 -1.72
C VAL A 437 11.56 -13.51 -2.91
N GLU A 438 12.21 -14.60 -3.26
CA GLU A 438 11.76 -15.51 -4.32
C GLU A 438 10.43 -16.18 -3.92
N GLU A 439 9.52 -16.42 -4.88
CA GLU A 439 8.17 -16.94 -4.59
C GLU A 439 8.17 -18.28 -3.83
N TRP A 440 9.21 -19.10 -4.02
CA TRP A 440 9.40 -20.37 -3.32
C TRP A 440 9.69 -20.20 -1.83
N ASP A 441 10.27 -19.07 -1.43
CA ASP A 441 10.72 -18.81 -0.06
C ASP A 441 9.73 -17.98 0.78
N TYR A 442 8.64 -17.48 0.18
CA TYR A 442 7.64 -16.63 0.87
C TYR A 442 7.03 -17.25 2.13
N LEU A 443 6.93 -18.58 2.18
CA LEU A 443 6.25 -19.28 3.27
C LEU A 443 7.22 -19.95 4.25
N ASN A 444 8.54 -19.75 4.12
CA ASN A 444 9.52 -20.41 4.99
C ASN A 444 9.29 -20.14 6.48
N ARG A 445 8.96 -18.90 6.84
CA ARG A 445 8.59 -18.54 8.24
C ARG A 445 7.31 -19.22 8.71
N PHE A 446 6.33 -19.34 7.83
CA PHE A 446 5.08 -20.05 8.13
C PHE A 446 5.35 -21.54 8.36
N PHE A 447 6.17 -22.18 7.53
CA PHE A 447 6.54 -23.58 7.67
C PHE A 447 7.37 -23.84 8.94
N SER A 448 8.29 -22.95 9.32
CA SER A 448 9.01 -23.06 10.60
C SER A 448 8.05 -23.06 11.79
N ARG A 449 7.03 -22.17 11.77
CA ARG A 449 5.99 -22.13 12.80
C ARG A 449 5.11 -23.37 12.80
N TYR A 450 4.71 -23.85 11.62
CA TYR A 450 3.96 -25.09 11.47
C TYR A 450 4.73 -26.30 12.01
N ASN A 451 6.01 -26.43 11.67
CA ASN A 451 6.86 -27.53 12.11
C ASN A 451 7.04 -27.54 13.63
N LYS A 452 7.15 -26.37 14.28
CA LYS A 452 7.18 -26.27 15.74
C LYS A 452 5.92 -26.88 16.37
N VAL A 453 4.74 -26.48 15.89
CA VAL A 453 3.46 -27.02 16.40
C VAL A 453 3.38 -28.53 16.19
N VAL A 454 3.86 -29.04 15.05
CA VAL A 454 3.93 -30.49 14.78
C VAL A 454 4.82 -31.21 15.81
N LEU A 455 5.97 -30.64 16.16
CA LEU A 455 6.86 -31.20 17.19
C LEU A 455 6.21 -31.18 18.57
N ASP A 456 5.53 -30.10 18.92
CA ASP A 456 4.82 -29.96 20.20
C ASP A 456 3.68 -30.97 20.31
N VAL A 457 2.88 -31.16 19.24
CA VAL A 457 1.84 -32.20 19.18
C VAL A 457 2.44 -33.60 19.35
N ALA A 458 3.55 -33.89 18.66
CA ALA A 458 4.22 -35.18 18.80
C ALA A 458 4.76 -35.43 20.22
N ALA A 459 5.25 -34.39 20.90
CA ALA A 459 5.68 -34.47 22.29
C ALA A 459 4.50 -34.73 23.25
N VAL A 460 3.37 -34.04 23.04
CA VAL A 460 2.14 -34.24 23.82
C VAL A 460 1.61 -35.65 23.62
N ASP A 461 1.56 -36.16 22.39
CA ASP A 461 1.11 -37.52 22.09
C ASP A 461 1.99 -38.57 22.76
N ARG A 462 3.31 -38.35 22.80
CA ARG A 462 4.25 -39.25 23.49
C ARG A 462 4.02 -39.29 25.00
N GLU A 463 3.82 -38.15 25.63
CA GLU A 463 3.49 -38.09 27.07
C GLU A 463 2.11 -38.68 27.35
N ARG A 464 1.13 -38.45 26.47
CA ARG A 464 -0.18 -39.08 26.58
C ARG A 464 -0.08 -40.60 26.53
N LEU A 465 0.62 -41.17 25.56
CA LEU A 465 0.83 -42.62 25.45
C LEU A 465 1.53 -43.18 26.69
N ARG A 466 2.53 -42.47 27.21
CA ARG A 466 3.21 -42.84 28.46
C ARG A 466 2.23 -42.86 29.64
N LEU A 467 1.44 -41.80 29.82
CA LEU A 467 0.45 -41.71 30.89
C LEU A 467 -0.66 -42.76 30.75
N GLU A 468 -1.09 -43.08 29.53
CA GLU A 468 -2.04 -44.15 29.26
C GLU A 468 -1.46 -45.52 29.64
N ALA A 469 -0.19 -45.79 29.34
CA ALA A 469 0.50 -47.00 29.77
C ALA A 469 0.65 -47.06 31.30
N GLU A 470 1.10 -45.99 31.95
CA GLU A 470 1.20 -45.91 33.41
C GLU A 470 -0.18 -46.09 34.08
N ASN A 471 -1.24 -45.50 33.52
CA ASN A 471 -2.60 -45.67 34.03
C ASN A 471 -3.10 -47.12 33.82
N ALA A 472 -2.79 -47.75 32.69
CA ALA A 472 -3.09 -49.15 32.45
C ALA A 472 -2.37 -50.04 33.49
N ASP A 473 -1.09 -49.79 33.78
CA ASP A 473 -0.31 -50.49 34.79
C ASP A 473 -0.88 -50.28 36.20
N LEU A 474 -1.24 -49.05 36.55
CA LEU A 474 -1.88 -48.73 37.84
C LEU A 474 -3.25 -49.40 37.98
N ARG A 475 -4.05 -49.45 36.91
CA ARG A 475 -5.33 -50.18 36.90
C ARG A 475 -5.11 -51.67 37.06
N GLN A 476 -4.09 -52.25 36.42
CA GLN A 476 -3.71 -53.65 36.61
C GLN A 476 -3.23 -53.91 38.05
N LEU A 477 -2.43 -53.02 38.62
CA LEU A 477 -1.94 -53.12 39.99
C LEU A 477 -3.10 -53.03 40.99
N LEU A 478 -4.02 -52.07 40.80
CA LEU A 478 -5.22 -51.92 41.62
C LEU A 478 -6.12 -53.16 41.51
N LYS A 479 -6.33 -53.67 40.29
CA LYS A 479 -7.05 -54.93 40.07
C LYS A 479 -6.39 -56.08 40.83
N SER A 480 -5.07 -56.23 40.71
CA SER A 480 -4.32 -57.28 41.43
C SER A 480 -4.38 -57.12 42.96
N PHE A 481 -4.48 -55.89 43.46
CA PHE A 481 -4.62 -55.59 44.89
C PHE A 481 -6.03 -55.92 45.39
N LEU A 482 -7.07 -55.56 44.63
CA LEU A 482 -8.46 -55.91 44.92
C LEU A 482 -8.69 -57.43 44.84
N ASP A 483 -8.09 -58.09 43.85
CA ASP A 483 -8.04 -59.55 43.73
C ASP A 483 -7.27 -60.19 44.90
N GLY A 484 -6.29 -59.49 45.50
CA GLY A 484 -5.60 -59.94 46.71
C GLY A 484 -6.42 -59.83 48.00
N ILE A 485 -7.43 -58.95 48.03
CA ILE A 485 -8.28 -58.69 49.21
C ILE A 485 -9.63 -59.42 49.11
N SER A 486 -10.19 -59.51 47.90
CA SER A 486 -11.46 -60.19 47.64
C SER A 486 -11.23 -61.65 47.26
N VAL A 487 -12.11 -62.54 47.72
CA VAL A 487 -12.06 -63.96 47.33
C VAL A 487 -12.87 -64.11 46.05
N ASN A 488 -12.18 -64.08 44.91
CA ASN A 488 -12.80 -64.14 43.58
C ASN A 488 -12.37 -65.41 42.81
N GLU A 489 -13.20 -65.92 41.89
CA GLU A 489 -12.96 -67.19 41.19
C GLU A 489 -11.65 -67.18 40.37
N ALA A 490 -11.31 -66.04 39.77
CA ALA A 490 -10.05 -65.83 39.06
C ALA A 490 -8.80 -65.95 39.97
N VAL A 491 -8.93 -65.62 41.26
CA VAL A 491 -7.84 -65.67 42.25
C VAL A 491 -7.61 -67.10 42.73
N LEU A 492 -8.67 -67.90 42.83
CA LEU A 492 -8.60 -69.32 43.14
C LEU A 492 -7.99 -70.13 41.98
N ASN A 493 -8.24 -69.72 40.74
CA ASN A 493 -7.69 -70.35 39.54
C ASN A 493 -6.24 -69.94 39.22
N MET A 494 -5.69 -68.89 39.85
CA MET A 494 -4.26 -68.57 39.74
C MET A 494 -3.42 -69.58 40.53
N PRO A 495 -2.49 -70.32 39.89
CA PRO A 495 -1.74 -71.41 40.52
C PRO A 495 -0.69 -70.95 41.57
N ALA A 496 -0.49 -69.64 41.72
CA ALA A 496 0.43 -69.02 42.66
C ALA A 496 -0.29 -67.96 43.51
N ASN A 497 -1.35 -68.39 44.21
CA ASN A 497 -2.12 -67.56 45.12
C ASN A 497 -1.75 -67.86 46.61
N PRO A 498 -1.93 -66.89 47.53
CA PRO A 498 -1.68 -67.10 48.97
C PRO A 498 -2.82 -67.81 49.70
N LEU A 499 -4.01 -67.92 49.09
CA LEU A 499 -5.20 -68.54 49.68
C LEU A 499 -5.16 -70.09 49.67
N LEU A 500 -4.49 -70.71 48.68
CA LEU A 500 -4.38 -72.17 48.56
C LEU A 500 -2.99 -72.58 48.03
N VAL A 501 -2.03 -72.76 48.94
CA VAL A 501 -0.64 -73.07 48.57
C VAL A 501 -0.46 -74.57 48.32
N VAL A 502 -0.27 -74.94 47.05
CA VAL A 502 0.03 -76.32 46.61
C VAL A 502 1.46 -76.42 46.09
N ASN A 503 2.21 -77.44 46.53
CA ASN A 503 3.56 -77.78 46.07
C ASN A 503 4.58 -76.62 46.09
N GLN A 504 4.56 -75.79 47.13
CA GLN A 504 5.51 -74.67 47.31
C GLN A 504 5.59 -73.67 46.13
N ARG A 505 4.62 -73.69 45.20
CA ARG A 505 4.67 -72.90 43.96
C ARG A 505 4.74 -71.39 44.21
N LEU A 506 4.00 -70.89 45.20
CA LEU A 506 4.04 -69.48 45.60
C LEU A 506 5.44 -69.05 46.07
N GLN A 507 6.13 -69.90 46.84
CA GLN A 507 7.44 -69.60 47.40
C GLN A 507 8.51 -69.53 46.30
N LEU A 508 8.41 -70.41 45.29
CA LEU A 508 9.27 -70.39 44.10
C LEU A 508 9.05 -69.12 43.26
N VAL A 509 7.79 -68.76 42.96
CA VAL A 509 7.47 -67.54 42.19
C VAL A 509 7.93 -66.26 42.92
N MET A 510 7.81 -66.21 44.24
CA MET A 510 8.30 -65.07 45.03
C MET A 510 9.83 -65.02 45.09
N ALA A 511 10.51 -66.18 45.14
CA ALA A 511 11.98 -66.25 45.07
C ALA A 511 12.50 -65.82 43.68
N GLU A 512 11.84 -66.23 42.60
CA GLU A 512 12.15 -65.80 41.24
C GLU A 512 11.92 -64.29 41.04
N ARG A 513 10.78 -63.75 41.49
CA ARG A 513 10.53 -62.29 41.45
C ARG A 513 11.56 -61.50 42.27
N ARG A 514 11.99 -62.01 43.43
CA ARG A 514 13.06 -61.38 44.24
C ARG A 514 14.39 -61.38 43.49
N LYS A 515 14.75 -62.49 42.85
CA LYS A 515 15.97 -62.61 42.04
C LYS A 515 15.94 -61.66 40.82
N GLN A 516 14.80 -61.55 40.14
CA GLN A 516 14.60 -60.64 39.03
C GLN A 516 14.70 -59.17 39.44
N ARG A 517 14.08 -58.78 40.58
CA ARG A 517 14.20 -57.42 41.14
C ARG A 517 15.63 -57.07 41.52
N SER A 518 16.37 -58.00 42.16
CA SER A 518 17.79 -57.78 42.49
C SER A 518 18.68 -57.64 41.25
N ALA A 519 18.38 -58.38 40.18
CA ALA A 519 19.12 -58.28 38.92
C ALA A 519 18.85 -56.96 38.18
N GLY A 520 17.61 -56.44 38.22
CA GLY A 520 17.27 -55.13 37.65
C GLY A 520 17.95 -53.97 38.37
N GLN A 521 18.06 -54.04 39.71
CA GLN A 521 18.67 -53.00 40.53
C GLN A 521 20.20 -52.90 40.37
N GLN A 522 20.86 -54.04 40.07
CA GLN A 522 22.29 -54.09 39.73
C GLN A 522 22.60 -53.55 38.32
N LYS A 523 21.68 -53.69 37.35
CA LYS A 523 21.83 -53.09 36.02
C LYS A 523 21.69 -51.55 36.04
N GLY A 524 20.70 -51.02 36.76
CA GLY A 524 20.52 -49.56 36.87
C GLY A 524 21.68 -48.82 37.54
N THR A 525 22.40 -49.47 38.46
CA THR A 525 23.58 -48.88 39.13
C THR A 525 24.84 -48.90 38.25
N GLN A 526 24.93 -49.80 37.26
CA GLN A 526 26.02 -49.81 36.28
C GLN A 526 25.82 -48.72 35.21
N GLU A 527 24.58 -48.49 34.76
CA GLU A 527 24.26 -47.44 33.79
C GLU A 527 24.41 -46.02 34.39
N SER A 528 24.01 -45.80 35.65
CA SER A 528 24.23 -44.51 36.32
C SER A 528 25.71 -44.19 36.53
N ARG A 529 26.55 -45.22 36.72
CA ARG A 529 28.01 -45.07 36.87
C ARG A 529 28.67 -44.74 35.52
N ALA A 530 28.18 -45.33 34.43
CA ALA A 530 28.62 -45.00 33.07
C ALA A 530 28.28 -43.56 32.68
N ALA A 531 27.06 -43.08 32.97
CA ALA A 531 26.65 -41.69 32.69
C ALA A 531 27.45 -40.65 33.50
N SER A 532 27.84 -40.99 34.74
CA SER A 532 28.70 -40.12 35.56
C SER A 532 30.13 -39.99 35.02
N ALA A 533 30.65 -41.06 34.40
CA ALA A 533 31.97 -41.08 33.77
C ALA A 533 32.00 -40.24 32.48
N THR A 534 30.92 -40.22 31.71
CA THR A 534 30.81 -39.39 30.49
C THR A 534 30.75 -37.90 30.82
N LYS A 535 30.03 -37.52 31.90
CA LYS A 535 29.97 -36.13 32.38
C LYS A 535 31.31 -35.61 32.90
N ALA A 536 32.11 -36.46 33.54
CA ALA A 536 33.46 -36.14 33.99
C ALA A 536 34.44 -35.94 32.82
N ALA A 537 34.31 -36.73 31.75
CA ALA A 537 35.12 -36.58 30.53
C ALA A 537 34.84 -35.25 29.80
N SER A 538 33.58 -34.81 29.72
CA SER A 538 33.23 -33.51 29.12
C SER A 538 33.74 -32.31 29.92
N GLN A 539 33.80 -32.40 31.26
CA GLN A 539 34.31 -31.33 32.11
C GLN A 539 35.83 -31.16 32.03
N GLN A 540 36.59 -32.26 31.85
CA GLN A 540 38.03 -32.22 31.60
C GLN A 540 38.38 -31.61 30.23
N GLN A 541 37.55 -31.83 29.22
CA GLN A 541 37.75 -31.25 27.89
C GLN A 541 37.49 -29.73 27.85
N GLN A 542 36.58 -29.23 28.71
CA GLN A 542 36.32 -27.80 28.89
C GLN A 542 37.42 -27.07 29.68
N GLN A 543 38.13 -27.74 30.58
CA GLN A 543 39.27 -27.16 31.31
C GLN A 543 40.56 -27.09 30.47
N GLN A 544 40.72 -27.95 29.46
CA GLN A 544 41.88 -27.90 28.55
C GLN A 544 41.81 -26.77 27.51
N GLN A 545 40.62 -26.21 27.23
CA GLN A 545 40.48 -25.06 26.32
C GLN A 545 40.74 -23.70 26.98
N GLN A 546 40.88 -23.62 28.31
CA GLN A 546 41.14 -22.36 29.03
C GLN A 546 42.63 -22.05 29.27
N GLN A 547 43.56 -22.87 28.74
CA GLN A 547 45.00 -22.63 28.84
C GLN A 547 45.66 -22.53 27.46
N GLN A 548 45.45 -21.43 26.74
CA GLN A 548 46.40 -20.92 25.75
C GLN A 548 46.52 -19.39 25.87
N PRO A 549 47.73 -18.81 25.88
CA PRO A 549 47.91 -17.37 25.99
C PRO A 549 47.63 -16.65 24.67
N VAL A 550 46.87 -15.56 24.78
CA VAL A 550 46.55 -14.57 23.75
C VAL A 550 47.80 -13.76 23.39
N LEU A 551 48.22 -13.78 22.12
CA LEU A 551 49.07 -12.74 21.53
C LEU A 551 48.26 -11.90 20.55
N ARG A 552 48.11 -10.63 20.95
CA ARG A 552 47.50 -9.48 20.27
C ARG A 552 48.30 -9.09 19.02
N LEU A 553 47.65 -8.71 17.93
CA LEU A 553 48.13 -7.65 17.02
C LEU A 553 47.00 -7.13 16.12
N GLN A 554 46.87 -5.80 16.12
CA GLN A 554 46.03 -4.96 15.28
C GLN A 554 46.57 -4.94 13.84
N GLY A 555 45.72 -4.53 12.88
CA GLY A 555 46.22 -3.93 11.63
C GLY A 555 45.37 -4.22 10.40
N ALA A 556 44.65 -3.19 9.95
CA ALA A 556 43.98 -3.10 8.67
C ALA A 556 44.94 -3.25 7.47
N GLY A 557 44.40 -3.68 6.32
CA GLY A 557 45.11 -3.61 5.04
C GLY A 557 44.38 -4.31 3.90
N LEU A 558 43.80 -3.50 3.00
CA LEU A 558 43.34 -3.87 1.66
C LEU A 558 44.38 -4.72 0.91
N VAL A 559 43.97 -5.79 0.21
CA VAL A 559 44.71 -6.32 -0.95
C VAL A 559 43.74 -6.95 -1.97
N THR A 560 43.46 -6.18 -3.02
CA THR A 560 43.48 -6.50 -4.47
C THR A 560 43.08 -7.89 -5.01
N VAL A 561 42.10 -7.81 -5.91
CA VAL A 561 41.81 -8.64 -7.10
C VAL A 561 43.04 -9.30 -7.76
N PRO A 562 42.96 -10.59 -8.15
CA PRO A 562 43.81 -11.13 -9.20
C PRO A 562 43.04 -11.21 -10.53
N ALA A 563 43.51 -10.45 -11.51
CA ALA A 563 43.20 -10.64 -12.91
C ALA A 563 43.85 -11.93 -13.42
N VAL A 564 43.08 -12.79 -14.08
CA VAL A 564 43.59 -13.90 -14.89
C VAL A 564 43.32 -13.54 -16.36
N SER A 565 44.37 -13.06 -17.03
CA SER A 565 44.49 -13.02 -18.47
C SER A 565 45.17 -14.31 -18.95
N GLY A 566 44.58 -14.96 -19.95
CA GLY A 566 45.09 -16.18 -20.55
C GLY A 566 44.40 -16.47 -21.89
N LEU A 567 44.64 -15.62 -22.88
CA LEU A 567 44.42 -15.90 -24.30
C LEU A 567 45.54 -16.79 -24.81
N SER A 568 45.21 -17.91 -25.47
CA SER A 568 45.54 -18.18 -26.90
C SER A 568 45.75 -19.68 -27.22
N ALA A 569 45.00 -20.10 -28.24
CA ALA A 569 45.32 -21.08 -29.30
C ALA A 569 45.65 -22.54 -28.94
N ARG A 570 44.73 -23.44 -29.30
CA ARG A 570 44.79 -24.15 -30.60
C ARG A 570 43.45 -24.75 -30.99
#